data_AF-A0A4R4XAF4-F1
#
_entry.id   AF-A0A4R4XAF4-F1
#
_cell.length_a   1.000
_cell.length_b   1.000
_cell.length_c   1.000
_cell.angle_alpha   90.00
_cell.angle_beta   90.00
_cell.angle_gamma   90.00
#
_symmetry.space_group_name_H-M   'P 1'
#
loop_
_entity.id
_entity.type
_entity.pdbx_description
1 polymer ?
#
loop_
_entity_poly.entity_id
_entity_poly.type
_entity_poly.pdbx_seq_one_letter_code
_entity_poly.pdbx_strand_id
1 'polypeptide(L)'
;VYDGMQAWKAYAAQQAEGGSEGWGAEGVTGPPTGVAVFGAETAIRKFADPAGKMTHWQEYDRGGHFAAMEVPDLLAADLRLFFGPLR
;
A
#
# COMPACT_ATOMS: atom_id res chain seq x y z
N VAL A 1 -35.64 -15.01 -9.20
CA VAL A 1 -34.33 -14.64 -9.82
C VAL A 1 -33.91 -13.20 -9.46
N TYR A 2 -34.84 -12.26 -9.29
CA TYR A 2 -34.55 -10.84 -8.97
C TYR A 2 -34.09 -10.57 -7.52
N ASP A 3 -34.43 -11.45 -6.58
CA ASP A 3 -34.24 -11.24 -5.13
C ASP A 3 -32.77 -11.33 -4.68
N GLY A 4 -32.01 -12.28 -5.25
CA GLY A 4 -30.59 -12.48 -4.89
C GLY A 4 -29.68 -11.31 -5.30
N MET A 5 -30.04 -10.57 -6.35
CA MET A 5 -29.24 -9.45 -6.84
C MET A 5 -29.44 -8.18 -5.99
N GLN A 6 -30.62 -8.04 -5.36
CA GLN A 6 -30.87 -6.98 -4.40
C GLN A 6 -30.24 -7.29 -3.04
N ALA A 7 -30.30 -8.56 -2.61
CA ALA A 7 -29.57 -9.03 -1.43
C ALA A 7 -28.05 -8.82 -1.57
N TRP A 8 -27.49 -9.10 -2.75
CA TRP A 8 -26.07 -8.86 -3.03
C TRP A 8 -25.71 -7.37 -3.01
N LYS A 9 -26.55 -6.51 -3.60
CA LYS A 9 -26.34 -5.05 -3.55
C LYS A 9 -26.43 -4.49 -2.13
N ALA A 10 -27.38 -4.97 -1.32
CA ALA A 10 -27.51 -4.57 0.08
C ALA A 10 -26.32 -5.03 0.93
N TYR A 11 -25.85 -6.27 0.70
CA TYR A 11 -24.66 -6.81 1.35
C TYR A 11 -23.39 -6.04 0.95
N ALA A 12 -23.23 -5.70 -0.32
CA ALA A 12 -22.11 -4.89 -0.81
C ALA A 12 -22.15 -3.45 -0.26
N ALA A 13 -23.34 -2.85 -0.11
CA ALA A 13 -23.51 -1.54 0.50
C ALA A 13 -23.14 -1.56 1.99
N GLN A 14 -23.51 -2.62 2.73
CA GLN A 14 -23.08 -2.80 4.13
C GLN A 14 -21.57 -3.00 4.27
N GLN A 15 -20.90 -3.68 3.33
CA GLN A 15 -19.43 -3.77 3.34
C GLN A 15 -18.76 -2.43 3.00
N ALA A 16 -19.37 -1.61 2.15
CA ALA A 16 -18.87 -0.26 1.85
C ALA A 16 -19.00 0.67 3.07
N GLU A 17 -20.06 0.54 3.86
CA GLU A 17 -20.23 1.27 5.13
C GLU A 17 -19.40 0.68 6.28
N GLY A 18 -19.07 -0.62 6.25
CA GLY A 18 -18.24 -1.31 7.24
C GLY A 18 -16.73 -1.30 6.93
N GLY A 19 -16.27 -0.47 5.99
CA GLY A 19 -14.89 -0.43 5.53
C GLY A 19 -13.93 0.32 6.46
N SER A 20 -13.13 -0.44 7.22
CA SER A 20 -11.85 -0.06 7.85
C SER A 20 -11.89 0.85 9.11
N GLU A 21 -12.34 0.31 10.24
CA GLU A 21 -11.74 0.67 11.53
C GLU A 21 -10.32 0.07 11.61
N GLY A 22 -9.36 0.77 11.00
CA GLY A 22 -7.94 0.44 11.10
C GLY A 22 -7.22 0.59 9.76
N TRP A 23 -6.25 1.52 9.73
CA TRP A 23 -5.41 1.93 8.60
C TRP A 23 -6.00 3.01 7.69
N GLY A 24 -6.20 4.20 8.26
CA GLY A 24 -6.36 5.44 7.50
C GLY A 24 -7.76 6.03 7.63
N ALA A 25 -8.07 6.56 8.82
CA ALA A 25 -9.25 7.42 8.98
C ALA A 25 -9.21 8.54 7.93
N GLU A 26 -10.27 8.63 7.11
CA GLU A 26 -10.47 9.72 6.15
C GLU A 26 -10.40 11.06 6.89
N GLY A 27 -9.27 11.75 6.75
CA GLY A 27 -9.10 13.12 7.25
C GLY A 27 -7.81 13.41 8.00
N VAL A 28 -7.07 12.41 8.48
CA VAL A 28 -5.76 12.66 9.09
C VAL A 28 -4.68 12.55 8.00
N THR A 29 -3.99 13.66 7.73
CA THR A 29 -2.73 13.63 6.97
C THR A 29 -1.65 13.08 7.88
N GLY A 30 -1.37 11.78 7.76
CA GLY A 30 -0.25 11.13 8.44
C GLY A 30 1.10 11.64 7.93
N PRO A 31 2.21 11.24 8.57
CA PRO A 31 3.55 11.52 8.04
C PRO A 31 3.71 10.94 6.63
N PRO A 32 4.69 11.43 5.83
CA PRO A 32 5.03 10.82 4.56
C PRO A 32 5.24 9.31 4.70
N THR A 33 4.65 8.53 3.80
CA THR A 33 4.78 7.07 3.76
C THR A 33 5.37 6.63 2.42
N GLY A 34 6.01 5.46 2.43
CA GLY A 34 6.63 4.88 1.24
C GLY A 34 6.65 3.36 1.26
N VAL A 35 6.65 2.76 0.06
CA VAL A 35 6.81 1.32 -0.17
C VAL A 35 7.89 1.08 -1.22
N ALA A 36 8.74 0.09 -0.95
CA ALA A 36 9.70 -0.48 -1.90
C ALA A 36 9.36 -1.95 -2.12
N VAL A 37 9.06 -2.33 -3.37
CA VAL A 37 8.73 -3.71 -3.78
C VAL A 37 9.97 -4.32 -4.42
N PHE A 38 10.51 -5.38 -3.82
CA PHE A 38 11.70 -6.09 -4.32
C PHE A 38 11.32 -7.28 -5.20
N GLY A 39 12.23 -7.74 -6.05
CA GLY A 39 11.91 -8.54 -7.24
C GLY A 39 11.13 -9.85 -6.99
N ALA A 40 11.29 -10.49 -5.84
CA ALA A 40 10.56 -11.71 -5.48
C ALA A 40 9.21 -11.45 -4.77
N GLU A 41 8.82 -10.19 -4.55
CA GLU A 41 7.58 -9.78 -3.90
C GLU A 41 6.57 -9.26 -4.92
N THR A 42 5.28 -9.40 -4.61
CA THR A 42 4.20 -8.83 -5.43
C THR A 42 3.37 -7.90 -4.59
N ALA A 43 3.32 -6.62 -4.97
CA ALA A 43 2.46 -5.63 -4.34
C ALA A 43 1.72 -4.83 -5.42
N ILE A 44 0.45 -4.55 -5.16
CA ILE A 44 -0.37 -3.73 -6.05
C ILE A 44 -0.65 -2.41 -5.34
N ARG A 45 -0.15 -1.31 -5.91
CA ARG A 45 -0.26 0.03 -5.30
C ARG A 45 -1.68 0.40 -4.88
N LYS A 46 -2.67 0.06 -5.69
CA LYS A 46 -4.09 0.35 -5.39
C LYS A 46 -4.58 -0.27 -4.08
N PHE A 47 -4.03 -1.42 -3.68
CA PHE A 47 -4.39 -2.07 -2.41
C PHE A 47 -3.58 -1.52 -1.24
N ALA A 48 -2.32 -1.13 -1.47
CA ALA A 48 -1.44 -0.58 -0.45
C ALA A 48 -1.69 0.92 -0.16
N ASP A 49 -2.20 1.67 -1.14
CA ASP A 49 -2.47 3.10 -1.07
C ASP A 49 -3.81 3.45 -1.76
N PRO A 50 -4.94 3.00 -1.21
CA PRO A 50 -6.26 3.24 -1.81
C PRO A 50 -6.62 4.72 -1.89
N ALA A 51 -6.09 5.54 -0.98
CA ALA A 51 -6.32 6.98 -0.92
C ALA A 51 -5.32 7.79 -1.78
N GLY A 52 -4.32 7.16 -2.39
CA GLY A 52 -3.31 7.85 -3.21
C GLY A 52 -2.43 8.83 -2.43
N LYS A 53 -2.28 8.65 -1.11
CA LYS A 53 -1.54 9.57 -0.23
C LYS A 53 -0.06 9.22 -0.09
N MET A 54 0.34 8.04 -0.56
CA MET A 54 1.72 7.57 -0.44
C MET A 54 2.65 8.38 -1.33
N THR A 55 3.69 8.94 -0.72
CA THR A 55 4.62 9.87 -1.38
C THR A 55 5.76 9.16 -2.11
N HIS A 56 5.97 7.87 -1.85
CA HIS A 56 7.08 7.09 -2.39
C HIS A 56 6.62 5.67 -2.75
N TRP A 57 6.81 5.27 -4.01
CA TRP A 57 6.53 3.91 -4.48
C TRP A 57 7.61 3.51 -5.47
N GLN A 58 8.43 2.52 -5.11
CA GLN A 58 9.52 2.03 -5.94
C GLN A 58 9.41 0.52 -6.13
N GLU A 59 9.74 0.07 -7.33
CA GLU A 59 9.77 -1.35 -7.69
C GLU A 59 11.17 -1.70 -8.20
N TYR A 60 11.70 -2.82 -7.74
CA TYR A 60 13.03 -3.31 -8.05
C TYR A 60 12.94 -4.73 -8.61
N ASP A 61 13.86 -5.07 -9.52
CA ASP A 61 13.94 -6.37 -10.19
C ASP A 61 14.75 -7.41 -9.41
N ARG A 62 15.36 -7.03 -8.27
CA ARG A 62 16.23 -7.88 -7.45
C ARG A 62 15.82 -7.85 -5.97
N GLY A 63 16.25 -8.87 -5.24
CA GLY A 63 15.93 -9.07 -3.81
C GLY A 63 14.57 -9.72 -3.58
N GLY A 64 14.18 -9.80 -2.31
CA GLY A 64 12.95 -10.43 -1.87
C GLY A 64 12.63 -10.07 -0.42
N HIS A 65 12.04 -11.01 0.30
CA HIS A 65 11.56 -10.82 1.67
C HIS A 65 12.62 -10.25 2.61
N PHE A 66 13.89 -10.62 2.42
CA PHE A 66 15.00 -10.17 3.22
C PHE A 66 15.90 -9.19 2.45
N ALA A 67 15.31 -8.16 1.82
CA ALA A 67 16.02 -7.15 1.04
C ALA A 67 17.28 -6.57 1.70
N ALA A 68 17.27 -6.42 3.04
CA ALA A 68 18.44 -5.96 3.79
C ALA A 68 19.65 -6.91 3.73
N MET A 69 19.41 -8.21 3.58
CA MET A 69 20.44 -9.24 3.44
C MET A 69 20.71 -9.57 1.97
N GLU A 70 19.68 -9.52 1.12
CA GLU A 70 19.77 -9.93 -0.29
C GLU A 70 20.32 -8.84 -1.21
N VAL A 71 19.89 -7.58 -1.00
CA VAL A 71 20.25 -6.43 -1.84
C VAL A 71 20.48 -5.16 -0.98
N PRO A 72 21.43 -5.20 -0.03
CA PRO A 72 21.64 -4.12 0.94
C PRO A 72 21.86 -2.76 0.30
N ASP A 73 22.56 -2.70 -0.84
CA ASP A 73 22.82 -1.46 -1.56
C ASP A 73 21.54 -0.83 -2.13
N LEU A 74 20.64 -1.65 -2.68
CA LEU A 74 19.35 -1.17 -3.20
C LEU A 74 18.45 -0.66 -2.07
N LEU A 75 18.37 -1.40 -0.98
CA LEU A 75 17.63 -0.96 0.20
C LEU A 75 18.18 0.35 0.74
N ALA A 76 19.50 0.46 0.91
CA ALA A 76 20.13 1.66 1.44
C ALA A 76 20.00 2.86 0.49
N ALA A 77 19.95 2.64 -0.83
CA ALA A 77 19.67 3.70 -1.81
C ALA A 77 18.21 4.18 -1.71
N ASP A 78 17.25 3.26 -1.60
CA ASP A 78 15.82 3.58 -1.47
C ASP A 78 15.54 4.38 -0.19
N LEU A 79 16.12 3.96 0.94
CA LEU A 79 16.02 4.69 2.20
C LEU A 79 16.58 6.12 2.08
N ARG A 80 17.70 6.31 1.36
CA ARG A 80 18.24 7.65 1.11
C ARG A 80 17.34 8.48 0.20
N LEU A 81 16.74 7.86 -0.80
CA LEU A 81 15.79 8.50 -1.71
C LEU A 81 14.55 8.99 -0.96
N PHE A 82 13.97 8.15 -0.10
CA PHE A 82 12.80 8.49 0.69
C PHE A 82 13.08 9.54 1.78
N PHE A 83 14.11 9.32 2.60
CA PHE A 83 14.41 10.20 3.73
C PHE A 83 15.23 11.44 3.36
N GLY A 84 15.89 11.47 2.19
CA GLY A 84 16.66 12.61 1.69
C GLY A 84 15.90 13.94 1.75
N PRO A 85 14.70 14.05 1.16
CA PRO A 85 13.89 15.28 1.17
C PRO A 85 13.19 15.56 2.50
N LEU A 86 13.24 14.66 3.49
CA LEU A 86 12.57 14.79 4.79
C LEU A 86 13.49 15.30 5.91
N ARG A 87 14.75 15.62 5.57
CA ARG A 87 15.76 16.15 6.49
C ARG A 87 15.77 17.67 6.52
#